data_AF-A0A357YHF4-F1
#
_entry.id   AF-A0A357YHF4-F1
#
_cell.length_a   1.000
_cell.length_b   1.000
_cell.length_c   1.000
_cell.angle_alpha   90.00
_cell.angle_beta   90.00
_cell.angle_gamma   90.00
#
_symmetry.space_group_name_H-M   'P 1'
#
loop_
_entity.id
_entity.type
_entity.pdbx_description
1 polymer ?
#
loop_
_entity_poly.entity_id
_entity_poly.type
_entity_poly.pdbx_seq_one_letter_code
_entity_poly.pdbx_strand_id
1 'polypeptide(L)' 'LETGITIHYINENYDEGDIIFQSFCDVLLEDTPDDIANKVHALEYEHYPKVIEETVKKYCLKSR' A
#
# COMPACT_ATOMS: atom_id res chain seq x y z
N LEU A 1 8.63 14.62 8.17
CA LEU A 1 7.94 13.45 8.78
C LEU A 1 7.46 12.59 7.61
N GLU A 2 7.22 11.31 7.78
CA GLU A 2 6.77 10.45 6.68
C GLU A 2 5.52 9.66 7.11
N THR A 3 4.66 9.39 6.13
CA THR A 3 3.51 8.50 6.24
C THR A 3 3.40 7.68 4.97
N GLY A 4 2.49 6.71 4.89
CA GLY A 4 2.41 5.87 3.71
C GLY A 4 1.34 4.80 3.78
N ILE A 5 1.46 3.85 2.87
CA ILE A 5 0.56 2.71 2.73
C ILE A 5 1.35 1.40 2.84
N THR A 6 0.67 0.37 3.34
CA THR A 6 1.18 -1.01 3.32
C THR A 6 0.14 -1.90 2.67
N ILE A 7 0.57 -2.72 1.70
CA ILE A 7 -0.25 -3.76 1.09
C ILE A 7 0.33 -5.09 1.57
N HIS A 8 -0.48 -5.92 2.22
CA HIS A 8 -0.07 -7.19 2.81
C HIS A 8 -1.10 -8.30 2.54
N TYR A 9 -0.69 -9.55 2.73
CA TYR A 9 -1.62 -10.69 2.69
C TYR A 9 -2.52 -10.72 3.93
N ILE A 10 -3.71 -11.33 3.84
CA ILE A 10 -4.56 -11.52 5.02
C ILE A 10 -4.08 -12.76 5.79
N ASN A 11 -4.06 -12.67 7.12
CA ASN A 11 -3.93 -13.81 8.02
C ASN A 11 -4.90 -13.65 9.23
N GLU A 12 -4.74 -14.48 10.26
CA GLU A 12 -5.61 -14.45 11.45
C GLU A 12 -5.34 -13.25 12.39
N ASN A 13 -4.20 -12.59 12.20
CA ASN A 13 -3.78 -11.46 13.01
C ASN A 13 -4.07 -10.15 12.27
N TYR A 14 -4.84 -9.27 12.89
CA TYR A 14 -5.24 -8.01 12.27
C TYR A 14 -4.02 -7.14 11.94
N ASP A 15 -3.89 -6.71 10.67
CA ASP A 15 -2.78 -5.90 10.14
C ASP A 15 -1.36 -6.50 10.22
N GLU A 16 -1.22 -7.80 10.50
CA GLU A 16 0.09 -8.48 10.65
C GLU A 16 0.38 -9.48 9.53
N GLY A 17 -0.21 -9.25 8.35
CA GLY A 17 0.09 -10.03 7.18
C GLY A 17 1.51 -9.86 6.66
N ASP A 18 2.00 -10.85 5.91
CA ASP A 18 3.24 -10.70 5.16
C ASP A 18 3.12 -9.53 4.16
N ILE A 19 4.06 -8.59 4.27
CA ILE A 19 4.09 -7.38 3.44
C ILE A 19 4.38 -7.75 1.98
N ILE A 20 3.55 -7.26 1.08
CA ILE A 20 3.70 -7.36 -0.37
C ILE A 20 4.42 -6.11 -0.91
N PHE A 21 4.01 -4.94 -0.42
CA PHE A 21 4.49 -3.64 -0.90
C PHE A 21 4.28 -2.54 0.15
N GLN A 22 5.17 -1.55 0.16
CA GLN A 22 5.04 -0.32 0.95
C GLN A 22 5.46 0.88 0.10
N SER A 23 4.77 1.99 0.29
CA SER A 23 5.13 3.28 -0.32
C SER A 23 4.88 4.40 0.68
N PHE A 24 5.65 5.48 0.55
CA PHE A 24 5.70 6.57 1.53
C PHE A 24 5.58 7.92 0.83
N CYS A 25 5.08 8.90 1.57
CA CYS A 25 5.06 10.30 1.17
C CYS A 25 5.47 11.21 2.34
N ASP A 26 6.01 12.37 1.98
CA ASP A 26 6.41 13.39 2.95
C ASP A 26 5.19 14.04 3.61
N VAL A 27 5.29 14.16 4.94
CA VAL A 27 4.45 15.01 5.78
C VAL A 27 5.22 16.28 6.13
N LEU A 28 4.72 17.38 5.60
CA LEU A 28 5.22 18.74 5.79
C LEU A 28 4.59 19.36 7.04
N LEU A 29 5.20 20.43 7.57
CA LEU A 29 4.72 21.09 8.79
C LEU A 29 3.40 21.82 8.58
N GLU A 30 3.15 22.25 7.36
CA GLU A 30 1.96 22.96 6.91
C GLU A 30 0.82 22.04 6.45
N ASP A 31 1.06 20.74 6.34
CA ASP A 31 0.01 19.82 5.90
C ASP A 31 -1.10 19.75 6.95
N THR A 32 -2.34 19.90 6.48
CA THR A 32 -3.52 19.58 7.29
C THR A 32 -3.75 18.07 7.31
N PRO A 33 -4.54 17.54 8.26
CA PRO A 33 -4.96 16.13 8.23
C PRO A 33 -5.59 15.70 6.90
N ASP A 34 -6.34 16.60 6.26
CA ASP A 34 -6.96 16.33 4.96
C ASP A 34 -5.91 16.25 3.83
N ASP A 35 -4.88 17.11 3.86
CA ASP A 35 -3.77 17.04 2.90
C ASP A 35 -3.03 15.70 3.02
N ILE A 36 -2.77 15.26 4.25
CA ILE A 36 -2.14 13.97 4.53
C ILE A 36 -3.01 12.82 4.00
N ALA A 37 -4.32 12.84 4.29
CA ALA A 37 -5.25 11.82 3.82
C ALA A 37 -5.30 11.76 2.28
N ASN A 38 -5.31 12.92 1.61
CA ASN A 38 -5.27 12.97 0.14
C ASN A 38 -3.96 12.41 -0.43
N LYS A 39 -2.82 12.70 0.19
CA LYS A 39 -1.52 12.12 -0.21
C LYS A 39 -1.52 10.60 -0.07
N VAL A 40 -2.00 10.07 1.07
CA VAL A 40 -2.08 8.63 1.32
C VAL A 40 -3.04 7.95 0.33
N HIS A 41 -4.25 8.51 0.12
CA HIS A 41 -5.20 8.00 -0.86
C HIS A 41 -4.62 8.01 -2.29
N ALA A 42 -3.85 9.03 -2.66
CA ALA A 42 -3.20 9.08 -3.96
C ALA A 42 -2.22 7.90 -4.15
N LEU A 43 -1.45 7.55 -3.10
CA LEU A 43 -0.60 6.36 -3.11
C LEU A 43 -1.43 5.08 -3.28
N GLU A 44 -2.57 4.95 -2.60
CA GLU A 44 -3.46 3.78 -2.74
C GLU A 44 -3.96 3.63 -4.17
N TYR A 45 -4.50 4.70 -4.75
CA TYR A 45 -5.00 4.70 -6.13
C TYR A 45 -3.92 4.36 -7.14
N GLU A 46 -2.69 4.83 -6.91
CA GLU A 46 -1.58 4.56 -7.81
C GLU A 46 -1.08 3.11 -7.71
N HIS A 47 -0.89 2.60 -6.49
CA HIS A 47 -0.15 1.37 -6.26
C HIS A 47 -1.03 0.15 -6.08
N TYR A 48 -2.18 0.27 -5.40
CA TYR A 48 -3.03 -0.87 -5.08
C TYR A 48 -3.41 -1.72 -6.30
N PRO A 49 -3.98 -1.16 -7.40
CA PRO A 49 -4.37 -1.98 -8.55
C PRO A 49 -3.17 -2.67 -9.22
N LYS A 50 -2.01 -2.00 -9.30
CA LYS A 50 -0.80 -2.55 -9.94
C LYS A 50 -0.24 -3.71 -9.12
N VAL A 51 -0.12 -3.54 -7.81
CA VAL A 51 0.42 -4.56 -6.91
C VAL A 51 -0.48 -5.81 -6.89
N ILE A 52 -1.81 -5.63 -6.91
CA ILE A 52 -2.74 -6.76 -7.02
C ILE A 52 -2.55 -7.50 -8.35
N GLU A 53 -2.47 -6.78 -9.47
CA GLU A 53 -2.25 -7.42 -10.78
C GLU A 53 -0.95 -8.21 -10.83
N GLU A 54 0.16 -7.63 -10.38
CA GLU A 54 1.46 -8.30 -10.32
C GLU A 54 1.43 -9.53 -9.41
N THR A 55 0.76 -9.42 -8.26
CA THR A 55 0.62 -10.50 -7.30
C THR A 55 -0.13 -11.67 -7.94
N VAL A 56 -1.30 -11.42 -8.54
CA VAL A 56 -2.09 -12.46 -9.23
C VAL A 56 -1.29 -13.10 -10.37
N LYS A 57 -0.62 -12.32 -11.21
CA LYS A 57 0.24 -12.85 -12.28
C LYS A 57 1.32 -13.78 -11.72
N LYS A 58 2.01 -13.38 -10.64
CA LYS A 58 3.02 -14.22 -9.98
C LYS A 58 2.43 -15.52 -9.46
N TYR A 59 1.25 -15.49 -8.84
CA TYR A 59 0.58 -16.72 -8.38
C TYR A 59 0.22 -17.66 -9.54
N CYS A 60 -0.37 -17.14 -10.62
CA CYS A 60 -0.74 -17.97 -11.78
C CYS A 60 0.48 -18.59 -12.49
N LEU A 61 1.64 -17.91 -12.48
CA LEU A 61 2.88 -18.43 -13.05
C LEU A 61 3.54 -19.49 -12.17
N LYS A 62 3.42 -19.39 -10.84
CA LYS A 62 3.97 -20.39 -9.90
C LYS A 62 3.20 -21.71 -9.89
N SER A 63 1.92 -21.69 -10.28
CA SER A 63 1.06 -22.87 -10.35
C SER A 63 1.17 -23.67 -11.67
N ARG A 64 2.13 -23.30 -12.54
CA ARG A 64 2.48 -24.01 -13.78
C ARG A 64 3.81 -24.71 -13.63
#